data_AF-A0A2T3JRH9-F1
#
_entry.id   AF-A0A2T3JRH9-F1
#
_cell.length_a   1.000
_cell.length_b   1.000
_cell.length_c   1.000
_cell.angle_alpha   90.00
_cell.angle_beta   90.00
_cell.angle_gamma   90.00
#
_symmetry.space_group_name_H-M   'P 1'
#
loop_
_entity.id
_entity.type
_entity.pdbx_description
1 polymer ?
#
loop_
_entity_poly.entity_id
_entity_poly.type
_entity_poly.pdbx_seq_one_letter_code
_entity_poly.pdbx_strand_id
1 'polypeptide(L)'
;MANEVATAEEKKFDANSLSGIEKAAILLLSLSEQDAATIIRHLEPKQVQRVGGSMASMSDLSQDKVSAVHRHFLEDIQKYTSIGMGSEDFVRNTLIAALGEDKANNLVDQILMGSGSRGLDSLKWMDPRQVASIILNEHPQIQTIVLSYLEPEQSAEILAQFPERVRLDLMMRIANLEEVQPAALHELNDIMEKQFAGQAGAQAAKIGGMKAAAEIMNYLDNSVEGMLMDQIRENDEDTATQIQDLMFVFENLAEVDDRGIQVILRDVPQELLQKALKGADDMLREKILRNMSKRAAEMLQDDLEAMGPIRVADVEMAQKEILSVARRLADAGEIMLTGNGGADEFL
;
A
#
# COMPACT_ATOMS: atom_id res chain seq x y z
N MET A 1 29.90 -28.23 65.35
CA MET A 1 29.85 -28.14 63.87
C MET A 1 28.39 -28.09 63.48
N ALA A 2 27.82 -26.88 63.41
CA ALA A 2 26.47 -26.65 62.94
C ALA A 2 26.58 -25.72 61.72
N ASN A 3 26.02 -26.17 60.61
CA ASN A 3 26.11 -25.57 59.28
C ASN A 3 25.75 -24.09 59.29
N GLU A 4 26.71 -23.23 58.93
CA GLU A 4 26.44 -21.94 58.33
C GLU A 4 25.85 -22.19 56.94
N VAL A 5 24.52 -22.12 56.82
CA VAL A 5 23.88 -21.92 55.52
C VAL A 5 24.02 -20.43 55.21
N ALA A 6 25.12 -20.08 54.55
CA ALA A 6 25.29 -18.77 53.94
C ALA A 6 24.13 -18.57 52.95
N THR A 7 23.20 -17.69 53.31
CA THR A 7 22.22 -17.11 52.40
C THR A 7 23.00 -16.32 51.36
N ALA A 8 23.19 -16.90 50.18
CA ALA A 8 23.69 -16.18 49.03
C ALA A 8 22.69 -15.06 48.71
N GLU A 9 23.05 -13.82 49.05
CA GLU A 9 22.37 -12.65 48.52
C GLU A 9 22.59 -12.64 47.00
N GLU A 10 21.62 -13.19 46.25
CA GLU A 10 21.54 -13.02 44.81
C GLU A 10 21.58 -11.52 44.52
N LYS A 11 22.57 -11.08 43.74
CA LYS A 11 22.69 -9.70 43.25
C LYS A 11 21.44 -9.36 42.43
N LYS A 12 20.40 -8.85 43.08
CA LYS A 12 19.20 -8.36 42.42
C LYS A 12 19.59 -7.22 41.49
N PHE A 13 19.32 -7.39 40.21
CA PHE A 13 19.51 -6.35 39.21
C PHE A 13 18.68 -5.11 39.58
N ASP A 14 19.30 -3.93 39.57
CA ASP A 14 18.60 -2.67 39.88
C ASP A 14 17.90 -2.14 38.61
N ALA A 15 16.58 -2.19 38.60
CA ALA A 15 15.76 -1.69 37.50
C ALA A 15 15.97 -0.19 37.23
N ASN A 16 16.43 0.60 38.21
CA ASN A 16 16.68 2.05 38.02
C ASN A 16 17.84 2.36 37.07
N SER A 17 18.69 1.37 36.79
CA SER A 17 19.75 1.48 35.78
C SER A 17 19.23 1.47 34.34
N LEU A 18 17.97 1.08 34.12
CA LEU A 18 17.32 1.02 32.82
C LEU A 18 16.51 2.29 32.53
N SER A 19 16.54 2.74 31.28
CA SER A 19 15.66 3.79 30.79
C SER A 19 14.19 3.34 30.76
N GLY A 20 13.26 4.29 30.76
CA GLY A 20 11.82 3.99 30.68
C GLY A 20 11.42 3.18 29.43
N ILE A 21 12.12 3.41 28.31
CA ILE A 21 11.88 2.67 27.06
C ILE A 21 12.35 1.22 27.19
N GLU A 22 13.52 1.01 27.80
CA GLU A 22 14.04 -0.33 28.04
C GLU A 22 13.15 -1.11 29.02
N LYS A 23 12.67 -0.46 30.08
CA LYS A 23 11.69 -1.03 31.02
C LYS A 23 10.39 -1.42 30.29
N ALA A 24 9.86 -0.55 29.44
CA ALA A 24 8.65 -0.83 28.67
C ALA A 24 8.84 -1.97 27.66
N ALA A 25 9.99 -2.02 26.97
CA ALA A 25 10.33 -3.09 26.05
C ALA A 25 10.44 -4.45 26.78
N ILE A 26 11.11 -4.50 27.93
CA ILE A 26 11.23 -5.72 28.76
C ILE A 26 9.85 -6.19 29.25
N LEU A 27 8.99 -5.25 29.65
CA LEU A 27 7.63 -5.56 30.08
C LEU A 27 6.81 -6.14 28.92
N LEU A 28 6.82 -5.51 27.75
CA LEU A 28 6.09 -6.00 26.57
C LEU A 28 6.60 -7.36 26.08
N LEU A 29 7.91 -7.60 26.09
CA LEU A 29 8.50 -8.90 25.73
C LEU A 29 8.19 -10.02 26.73
N SER A 30 7.75 -9.66 27.95
CA SER A 30 7.35 -10.63 28.98
C SER A 30 5.86 -11.03 28.90
N LEU A 31 5.09 -10.37 28.04
CA LEU A 31 3.67 -10.63 27.82
C LEU A 31 3.44 -11.57 26.63
N SER A 32 2.22 -12.09 26.51
CA SER A 32 1.79 -12.77 25.28
C SER A 32 1.71 -11.77 24.12
N GLU A 33 1.84 -12.25 22.88
CA GLU A 33 1.73 -11.39 21.68
C GLU A 33 0.40 -10.63 21.63
N GLN A 34 -0.69 -11.27 22.10
CA GLN A 34 -2.02 -10.67 22.12
C GLN A 34 -2.12 -9.52 23.14
N ASP A 35 -1.55 -9.70 24.33
CA ASP A 35 -1.54 -8.70 25.40
C ASP A 35 -0.57 -7.54 25.10
N ALA A 36 0.56 -7.83 24.47
CA ALA A 36 1.46 -6.78 23.99
C ALA A 36 0.78 -5.94 22.89
N ALA A 37 0.04 -6.59 21.98
CA ALA A 37 -0.67 -5.90 20.90
C ALA A 37 -1.83 -5.02 21.40
N THR A 38 -2.52 -5.36 22.49
CA THR A 38 -3.51 -4.47 23.11
C THR A 38 -2.85 -3.23 23.69
N ILE A 39 -1.67 -3.34 24.31
CA ILE A 39 -0.95 -2.20 24.87
C ILE A 39 -0.38 -1.31 23.75
N ILE A 40 0.26 -1.91 22.74
CA ILE A 40 0.87 -1.18 21.61
C ILE A 40 -0.16 -0.35 20.85
N ARG A 41 -1.42 -0.80 20.76
CA ARG A 41 -2.51 -0.06 20.12
C ARG A 41 -2.85 1.28 20.80
N HIS A 42 -2.46 1.47 22.05
CA HIS A 42 -2.69 2.72 22.79
C HIS A 42 -1.49 3.66 22.76
N LEU A 43 -0.38 3.27 22.11
CA LEU A 43 0.83 4.09 22.00
C LEU A 43 0.80 4.93 20.71
N GLU A 44 1.51 6.06 20.71
CA GLU A 44 1.70 6.90 19.52
C GLU A 44 2.75 6.34 18.54
N PRO A 45 2.77 6.72 17.25
CA PRO A 45 3.66 6.12 16.26
C PRO A 45 5.15 6.21 16.63
N LYS A 46 5.60 7.39 17.09
CA LYS A 46 6.97 7.61 17.57
C LYS A 46 7.29 6.73 18.78
N GLN A 47 6.31 6.48 19.66
CA GLN A 47 6.48 5.62 20.84
C GLN A 47 6.57 4.14 20.45
N VAL A 48 5.72 3.67 19.54
CA VAL A 48 5.78 2.32 18.97
C VAL A 48 7.12 2.09 18.30
N GLN A 49 7.62 3.04 17.51
CA GLN A 49 8.92 2.92 16.85
C GLN A 49 10.08 2.86 17.86
N ARG A 50 10.06 3.69 18.91
CA ARG A 50 11.09 3.71 19.95
C ARG A 50 11.09 2.42 20.78
N VAL A 51 9.91 1.98 21.20
CA VAL A 51 9.75 0.77 22.02
C VAL A 51 10.02 -0.48 21.18
N GLY A 52 9.46 -0.56 19.96
CA GLY A 52 9.70 -1.66 19.02
C GLY A 52 11.17 -1.76 18.58
N GLY A 53 11.84 -0.63 18.35
CA GLY A 53 13.29 -0.59 18.10
C GLY A 53 14.08 -1.11 19.29
N SER A 54 13.71 -0.72 20.52
CA SER A 54 14.31 -1.24 21.74
C SER A 54 14.08 -2.76 21.88
N MET A 55 12.86 -3.24 21.61
CA MET A 55 12.52 -4.67 21.66
C MET A 55 13.35 -5.49 20.67
N ALA A 56 13.54 -5.00 19.45
CA ALA A 56 14.33 -5.67 18.41
C ALA A 56 15.84 -5.70 18.72
N SER A 57 16.35 -4.68 19.42
CA SER A 57 17.77 -4.59 19.78
C SER A 57 18.16 -5.40 21.03
N MET A 58 17.18 -5.86 21.81
CA MET A 58 17.41 -6.60 23.05
C MET A 58 17.63 -8.09 22.76
N SER A 59 18.86 -8.56 22.97
CA SER A 59 19.27 -9.95 22.74
C SER A 59 19.65 -10.74 24.00
N ASP A 60 19.81 -10.06 25.15
CA ASP A 60 20.22 -10.70 26.42
C ASP A 60 19.35 -10.27 27.61
N LEU A 61 18.21 -10.95 27.73
CA LEU A 61 17.24 -10.80 28.82
C LEU A 61 17.51 -11.85 29.89
N SER A 62 18.22 -11.48 30.95
CA SER A 62 18.37 -12.35 32.12
C SER A 62 17.09 -12.34 32.96
N GLN A 63 16.83 -13.46 33.63
CA GLN A 63 15.68 -13.62 34.53
C GLN A 63 15.66 -12.56 35.65
N ASP A 64 16.85 -12.14 36.11
CA ASP A 64 17.02 -11.09 37.12
C ASP A 64 16.56 -9.73 36.61
N LYS A 65 16.84 -9.38 35.34
CA LYS A 65 16.40 -8.12 34.73
C LYS A 65 14.89 -8.07 34.59
N VAL A 66 14.27 -9.14 34.09
CA VAL A 66 12.81 -9.22 33.92
C VAL A 66 12.11 -9.11 35.28
N SER A 67 12.58 -9.86 36.28
CA SER A 67 12.02 -9.86 37.63
C SER A 67 12.15 -8.50 38.33
N ALA A 68 13.24 -7.76 38.05
CA ALA A 68 13.43 -6.41 38.57
C ALA A 68 12.45 -5.41 37.93
N VAL A 69 12.24 -5.48 36.62
CA VAL A 69 11.30 -4.62 35.89
C VAL A 69 9.85 -4.87 36.32
N HIS A 70 9.43 -6.13 36.47
CA HIS A 70 8.09 -6.48 36.97
C HIS A 70 7.81 -5.91 38.36
N ARG A 71 8.77 -6.02 39.27
CA ARG A 71 8.64 -5.49 40.63
C ARG A 71 8.48 -3.97 40.62
N HIS A 72 9.33 -3.28 39.85
CA HIS A 72 9.25 -1.83 39.69
C HIS A 72 7.90 -1.39 39.09
N PHE A 73 7.38 -2.13 38.11
CA PHE A 73 6.08 -1.84 37.51
C PHE A 73 4.92 -2.00 38.51
N LEU A 74 4.93 -3.06 39.33
CA LEU A 74 3.93 -3.26 40.37
C LEU A 74 3.99 -2.20 41.47
N GLU A 75 5.20 -1.79 41.89
CA GLU A 75 5.40 -0.69 42.84
C GLU A 75 4.90 0.65 42.29
N ASP A 76 5.05 0.89 40.98
CA ASP A 76 4.54 2.09 40.33
C ASP A 76 3.02 2.07 40.17
N ILE A 77 2.41 0.95 39.80
CA ILE A 77 0.95 0.83 39.70
C ILE A 77 0.29 1.08 41.06
N GLN A 78 0.90 0.62 42.16
CA GLN A 78 0.36 0.83 43.51
C GLN A 78 0.28 2.31 43.92
N LYS A 79 1.01 3.21 43.24
CA LYS A 79 0.91 4.67 43.45
C LYS A 79 -0.34 5.27 42.80
N TYR A 80 -0.92 4.59 41.83
CA TYR A 80 -2.17 4.98 41.18
C TYR A 80 -3.33 4.27 41.90
N THR A 81 -4.14 5.02 42.64
CA THR A 81 -5.33 4.47 43.30
C THR A 81 -6.28 3.87 42.27
N SER A 82 -6.83 2.68 42.54
CA SER A 82 -7.80 1.95 41.69
C SER A 82 -9.13 2.71 41.45
N ILE A 83 -9.29 3.91 42.02
CA ILE A 83 -10.37 4.84 41.77
C ILE A 83 -10.06 5.57 40.44
N GLY A 84 -10.22 4.86 39.32
CA GLY A 84 -9.96 5.43 37.99
C GLY A 84 -9.86 4.37 36.89
N MET A 85 -9.20 3.24 37.19
CA MET A 85 -9.16 2.07 36.30
C MET A 85 -10.50 1.34 36.34
N GLY A 86 -11.27 1.39 35.24
CA GLY A 86 -12.60 0.79 35.12
C GLY A 86 -13.77 1.75 35.34
N SER A 87 -13.52 3.06 35.47
CA SER A 87 -14.58 4.07 35.52
C SER A 87 -15.44 4.08 34.25
N GLU A 88 -14.85 3.76 33.10
CA GLU A 88 -15.55 3.66 31.82
C GLU A 88 -16.55 2.49 31.77
N ASP A 89 -16.13 1.31 32.24
CA ASP A 89 -17.02 0.14 32.32
C ASP A 89 -18.13 0.35 33.35
N PHE A 90 -17.81 0.99 34.47
CA PHE A 90 -18.80 1.36 35.47
C PHE A 90 -19.81 2.37 34.93
N VAL A 91 -19.36 3.42 34.23
CA VAL A 91 -20.22 4.42 33.59
C VAL A 91 -21.06 3.78 32.48
N ARG A 92 -20.47 2.92 31.64
CA ARG A 92 -21.17 2.15 30.59
C ARG A 92 -22.28 1.28 31.18
N ASN A 93 -21.96 0.46 32.18
CA ASN A 93 -22.93 -0.44 32.80
C ASN A 93 -24.03 0.33 33.55
N THR A 94 -23.69 1.45 34.18
CA THR A 94 -24.67 2.31 34.86
C THR A 94 -25.62 2.98 33.87
N LEU A 95 -25.11 3.47 32.74
CA LEU A 95 -25.92 4.08 31.68
C LEU A 95 -26.82 3.05 30.99
N ILE A 96 -26.32 1.83 30.72
CA ILE A 96 -27.11 0.72 30.16
C ILE A 96 -28.26 0.35 31.11
N ALA A 97 -27.99 0.23 32.41
CA ALA A 97 -29.01 -0.08 33.40
C ALA A 97 -30.07 1.03 33.55
N ALA A 98 -29.69 2.29 33.36
CA ALA A 98 -30.59 3.44 33.55
C ALA A 98 -31.45 3.77 32.31
N LEU A 99 -30.92 3.57 31.10
CA LEU A 99 -31.50 4.09 29.85
C LEU A 99 -31.87 3.01 28.83
N GLY A 100 -31.48 1.75 29.07
CA GLY A 100 -31.61 0.64 28.13
C GLY A 100 -30.46 0.60 27.11
N GLU A 101 -30.15 -0.59 26.62
CA GLU A 101 -28.96 -0.91 25.83
C GLU A 101 -28.78 -0.02 24.58
N ASP A 102 -29.87 0.21 23.83
CA ASP A 102 -29.83 1.01 22.60
C ASP A 102 -29.54 2.50 22.81
N LYS A 103 -30.08 3.10 23.88
CA LYS A 103 -29.89 4.54 24.18
C LYS A 103 -28.58 4.79 24.93
N ALA A 104 -28.21 3.84 25.79
CA ALA A 104 -26.98 3.90 26.53
C ALA A 104 -25.77 3.73 25.63
N ASN A 105 -25.77 2.80 24.67
CA ASN A 105 -24.62 2.63 23.77
C ASN A 105 -24.32 3.92 22.97
N ASN A 106 -25.34 4.60 22.44
CA ASN A 106 -25.15 5.88 21.76
C ASN A 106 -24.61 6.99 22.69
N LEU A 107 -25.12 7.10 23.92
CA LEU A 107 -24.66 8.11 24.88
C LEU A 107 -23.29 7.78 25.47
N VAL A 108 -23.02 6.51 25.73
CA VAL A 108 -21.74 6.00 26.22
C VAL A 108 -20.67 6.23 25.15
N ASP A 109 -20.96 5.97 23.89
CA ASP A 109 -20.04 6.26 22.80
C ASP A 109 -19.84 7.77 22.66
N GLN A 110 -20.88 8.60 22.82
CA GLN A 110 -20.74 10.06 22.80
C GLN A 110 -19.96 10.65 24.00
N ILE A 111 -20.08 10.04 25.18
CA ILE A 111 -19.46 10.49 26.44
C ILE A 111 -18.03 9.95 26.61
N LEU A 112 -17.78 8.68 26.30
CA LEU A 112 -16.46 8.04 26.41
C LEU A 112 -15.55 8.37 25.23
N MET A 113 -16.09 8.57 24.01
CA MET A 113 -15.29 8.84 22.82
C MET A 113 -15.03 10.33 22.57
N GLY A 114 -15.44 11.20 23.50
CA GLY A 114 -15.03 12.61 23.52
C GLY A 114 -15.15 13.31 22.16
N SER A 115 -16.33 13.29 21.52
CA SER A 115 -16.85 14.23 20.50
C SER A 115 -15.90 14.93 19.50
N GLY A 116 -14.69 14.43 19.18
CA GLY A 116 -13.79 15.23 18.34
C GLY A 116 -12.51 14.61 17.79
N SER A 117 -11.98 13.51 18.34
CA SER A 117 -10.57 13.15 18.05
C SER A 117 -10.33 11.96 17.12
N ARG A 118 -11.30 11.06 16.86
CA ARG A 118 -11.00 9.82 16.11
C ARG A 118 -10.49 10.06 14.68
N GLY A 119 -11.15 10.92 13.90
CA GLY A 119 -10.70 11.22 12.54
C GLY A 119 -9.35 11.93 12.52
N LEU A 120 -9.15 12.84 13.46
CA LEU A 120 -7.92 13.61 13.64
C LEU A 120 -6.73 12.76 14.13
N ASP A 121 -6.98 11.83 15.04
CA ASP A 121 -5.97 10.91 15.56
C ASP A 121 -5.51 9.94 14.47
N SER A 122 -6.39 9.52 13.54
CA SER A 122 -6.00 8.72 12.38
C SER A 122 -4.99 9.44 11.48
N LEU A 123 -5.09 10.76 11.32
CA LEU A 123 -4.14 11.55 10.50
C LEU A 123 -2.70 11.51 11.02
N LYS A 124 -2.50 11.30 12.33
CA LYS A 124 -1.15 11.15 12.93
C LYS A 124 -0.41 9.90 12.42
N TRP A 125 -1.14 8.90 11.94
CA TRP A 125 -0.60 7.64 11.44
C TRP A 125 -0.46 7.59 9.92
N MET A 126 -1.00 8.59 9.22
CA MET A 126 -1.01 8.63 7.76
C MET A 126 0.24 9.29 7.20
N ASP A 127 0.65 8.86 6.00
CA ASP A 127 1.75 9.48 5.27
C ASP A 127 1.42 10.97 4.98
N PRO A 128 2.37 11.90 5.20
CA PRO A 128 2.18 13.34 4.97
C PRO A 128 1.61 13.68 3.58
N ARG A 129 1.98 12.95 2.53
CA ARG A 129 1.47 13.21 1.18
C ARG A 129 0.02 12.80 1.03
N GLN A 130 -0.39 11.72 1.71
CA GLN A 130 -1.79 11.30 1.74
C GLN A 130 -2.64 12.32 2.51
N VAL A 131 -2.17 12.77 3.67
CA VAL A 131 -2.85 13.84 4.42
C VAL A 131 -2.99 15.10 3.58
N ALA A 132 -1.92 15.51 2.88
CA ALA A 132 -1.98 16.65 1.96
C ALA A 132 -3.06 16.46 0.89
N SER A 133 -3.12 15.30 0.23
CA SER A 133 -4.12 15.02 -0.80
C SER A 133 -5.57 15.07 -0.30
N ILE A 134 -5.81 14.66 0.94
CA ILE A 134 -7.13 14.69 1.57
C ILE A 134 -7.58 16.13 1.81
N ILE A 135 -6.69 16.97 2.36
CA ILE A 135 -7.06 18.33 2.77
C ILE A 135 -6.85 19.38 1.68
N LEU A 136 -6.22 19.05 0.54
CA LEU A 136 -5.84 20.00 -0.51
C LEU A 136 -7.04 20.77 -1.09
N ASN A 137 -8.17 20.09 -1.25
CA ASN A 137 -9.41 20.68 -1.77
C ASN A 137 -10.36 21.18 -0.67
N GLU A 138 -9.97 21.06 0.60
CA GLU A 138 -10.77 21.50 1.72
C GLU A 138 -10.65 23.01 1.96
N HIS A 139 -11.60 23.56 2.70
CA HIS A 139 -11.59 24.98 3.03
C HIS A 139 -10.30 25.35 3.83
N PRO A 140 -9.68 26.52 3.60
CA PRO A 140 -8.43 26.92 4.27
C PRO A 140 -8.50 26.83 5.81
N GLN A 141 -9.68 27.03 6.40
CA GLN A 141 -9.89 26.86 7.84
C GLN A 141 -9.64 25.41 8.30
N ILE A 142 -10.11 24.42 7.54
CA ILE A 142 -9.91 22.99 7.84
C ILE A 142 -8.43 22.62 7.68
N GLN A 143 -7.80 23.09 6.61
CA GLN A 143 -6.36 22.93 6.39
C GLN A 143 -5.54 23.50 7.56
N THR A 144 -5.88 24.70 8.03
CA THR A 144 -5.26 25.33 9.21
C THR A 144 -5.46 24.48 10.47
N ILE A 145 -6.67 24.00 10.74
CA ILE A 145 -6.95 23.18 11.93
C ILE A 145 -6.16 21.87 11.91
N VAL A 146 -6.12 21.19 10.76
CA VAL A 146 -5.35 19.93 10.61
C VAL A 146 -3.86 20.18 10.83
N LEU A 147 -3.29 21.21 10.19
CA LEU A 147 -1.87 21.56 10.33
C LEU A 147 -1.50 22.01 11.75
N SER A 148 -2.43 22.65 12.47
CA SER A 148 -2.26 23.04 13.88
C SER A 148 -2.42 21.86 14.85
N TYR A 149 -3.07 20.78 14.44
CA TYR A 149 -3.31 19.60 15.27
C TYR A 149 -2.20 18.55 15.14
N LEU A 150 -1.56 18.45 13.97
CA LEU A 150 -0.49 17.49 13.70
C LEU A 150 0.87 17.95 14.25
N GLU A 151 1.79 16.99 14.37
CA GLU A 151 3.15 17.24 14.81
C GLU A 151 3.88 18.22 13.85
N PRO A 152 4.72 19.15 14.35
CA PRO A 152 5.34 20.18 13.54
C PRO A 152 6.12 19.65 12.32
N GLU A 153 6.80 18.50 12.45
CA GLU A 153 7.52 17.89 11.34
C GLU A 153 6.56 17.41 10.24
N GLN A 154 5.49 16.73 10.63
CA GLN A 154 4.47 16.22 9.71
C GLN A 154 3.76 17.39 9.00
N SER A 155 3.39 18.43 9.76
CA SER A 155 2.76 19.63 9.23
C SER A 155 3.66 20.37 8.24
N ALA A 156 4.98 20.42 8.47
CA ALA A 156 5.92 21.02 7.53
C ALA A 156 6.00 20.25 6.21
N GLU A 157 6.02 18.92 6.26
CA GLU A 157 6.02 18.06 5.07
C GLU A 157 4.71 18.15 4.27
N ILE A 158 3.57 18.21 4.97
CA ILE A 158 2.25 18.45 4.37
C ILE A 158 2.23 19.82 3.70
N LEU A 159 2.64 20.87 4.42
CA LEU A 159 2.65 22.24 3.92
C LEU A 159 3.53 22.38 2.66
N ALA A 160 4.63 21.64 2.56
CA ALA A 160 5.50 21.63 1.39
C ALA A 160 4.82 21.13 0.10
N GLN A 161 3.72 20.39 0.20
CA GLN A 161 2.94 19.94 -0.95
C GLN A 161 2.02 21.04 -1.53
N PHE A 162 1.82 22.15 -0.80
CA PHE A 162 0.95 23.24 -1.23
C PHE A 162 1.67 24.27 -2.11
N PRO A 163 0.96 24.92 -3.06
CA PRO A 163 1.49 26.06 -3.80
C PRO A 163 1.95 27.19 -2.87
N GLU A 164 3.01 27.91 -3.24
CA GLU A 164 3.63 28.97 -2.42
C GLU A 164 2.65 30.00 -1.87
N ARG A 165 1.68 30.42 -2.69
CA ARG A 165 0.65 31.39 -2.29
C ARG A 165 -0.27 30.86 -1.19
N VAL A 166 -0.59 29.56 -1.22
CA VAL A 166 -1.44 28.91 -0.22
C VAL A 166 -0.65 28.69 1.07
N ARG A 167 0.63 28.33 0.97
CA ARG A 167 1.51 28.15 2.14
C ARG A 167 1.58 29.41 3.02
N LEU A 168 1.73 30.58 2.39
CA LEU A 168 1.77 31.85 3.11
C LEU A 168 0.45 32.16 3.81
N ASP A 169 -0.69 31.97 3.13
CA ASP A 169 -2.02 32.19 3.70
C ASP A 169 -2.29 31.27 4.90
N LEU A 170 -2.00 29.97 4.76
CA LEU A 170 -2.16 29.00 5.83
C LEU A 170 -1.26 29.31 7.03
N MET A 171 0.00 29.69 6.80
CA MET A 171 0.92 30.06 7.88
C MET A 171 0.43 31.28 8.66
N MET A 172 -0.09 32.30 7.96
CA MET A 172 -0.68 33.48 8.60
C MET A 172 -1.94 33.13 9.40
N ARG A 173 -2.76 32.17 8.94
CA ARG A 173 -3.93 31.69 9.69
C ARG A 173 -3.53 30.89 10.93
N ILE A 174 -2.56 29.98 10.81
CA ILE A 174 -2.03 29.19 11.93
C ILE A 174 -1.45 30.12 13.00
N ALA A 175 -0.70 31.16 12.59
CA ALA A 175 -0.11 32.13 13.52
C ALA A 175 -1.14 32.97 14.29
N ASN A 176 -2.34 33.17 13.74
CA ASN A 176 -3.43 33.94 14.35
C ASN A 176 -4.56 33.05 14.90
N LEU A 177 -4.34 31.74 15.00
CA LEU A 177 -5.36 30.79 15.47
C LEU A 177 -5.38 30.81 17.01
N GLU A 178 -6.40 31.45 17.60
CA GLU A 178 -6.58 31.52 19.06
C GLU A 178 -7.48 30.39 19.59
N GLU A 179 -8.63 30.17 18.94
CA GLU A 179 -9.59 29.13 19.32
C GLU A 179 -10.16 28.44 18.08
N VAL A 180 -10.32 27.12 18.16
CA VAL A 180 -10.95 26.32 17.12
C VAL A 180 -12.43 26.16 17.45
N GLN A 181 -13.31 26.62 16.56
CA GLN A 181 -14.75 26.47 16.76
C GLN A 181 -15.16 25.00 16.70
N PRO A 182 -16.02 24.51 17.63
CA PRO A 182 -16.48 23.12 17.65
C PRO A 182 -17.13 22.67 16.34
N ALA A 183 -17.79 23.58 15.60
CA ALA A 183 -18.39 23.28 14.31
C ALA A 183 -17.36 22.85 13.26
N ALA A 184 -16.16 23.45 13.26
CA ALA A 184 -15.10 23.10 12.31
C ALA A 184 -14.43 21.76 12.66
N LEU A 185 -14.39 21.39 13.95
CA LEU A 185 -13.96 20.05 14.38
C LEU A 185 -14.98 18.98 13.98
N HIS A 186 -16.27 19.29 14.04
CA HIS A 186 -17.30 18.38 13.58
C HIS A 186 -17.23 18.16 12.06
N GLU A 187 -17.11 19.23 11.29
CA GLU A 187 -16.95 19.16 9.82
C GLU A 187 -15.71 18.36 9.41
N LEU A 188 -14.60 18.52 10.14
CA LEU A 188 -13.39 17.73 9.92
C LEU A 188 -13.61 16.23 10.20
N ASN A 189 -14.33 15.89 11.27
CA ASN A 189 -14.67 14.49 11.55
C ASN A 189 -15.58 13.91 10.47
N ASP A 190 -16.55 14.67 9.95
CA ASP A 190 -17.41 14.22 8.85
C ASP A 190 -16.62 13.98 7.55
N ILE A 191 -15.63 14.83 7.25
CA ILE A 191 -14.71 14.64 6.12
C ILE A 191 -13.90 13.36 6.32
N MET A 192 -13.35 13.15 7.53
CA MET A 192 -12.60 11.94 7.85
C MET A 192 -13.48 10.69 7.73
N GLU A 193 -14.69 10.69 8.30
CA GLU A 193 -15.60 9.55 8.19
C GLU A 193 -15.97 9.23 6.74
N LYS A 194 -16.19 10.23 5.89
CA LYS A 194 -16.45 10.01 4.45
C LYS A 194 -15.24 9.43 3.72
N GLN A 195 -14.04 9.95 3.99
CA GLN A 195 -12.81 9.48 3.37
C GLN A 195 -12.46 8.06 3.85
N PHE A 196 -12.63 7.76 5.14
CA PHE A 196 -12.36 6.45 5.72
C PHE A 196 -13.46 5.41 5.41
N ALA A 197 -14.72 5.81 5.29
CA ALA A 197 -15.77 4.95 4.76
C ALA A 197 -15.51 4.57 3.29
N GLY A 198 -14.90 5.49 2.52
CA GLY A 198 -14.34 5.19 1.20
C GLY A 198 -13.08 4.32 1.25
N GLN A 199 -12.25 4.45 2.29
CA GLN A 199 -10.99 3.71 2.45
C GLN A 199 -11.08 2.37 3.20
N ALA A 200 -12.23 1.97 3.75
CA ALA A 200 -12.43 0.57 4.17
C ALA A 200 -12.35 -0.40 2.97
N GLY A 201 -12.46 0.12 1.73
CA GLY A 201 -12.11 -0.56 0.48
C GLY A 201 -10.70 -0.25 -0.06
N ALA A 202 -9.92 0.59 0.61
CA ALA A 202 -8.61 1.09 0.15
C ALA A 202 -7.39 0.41 0.80
N GLN A 203 -7.53 -0.86 1.20
CA GLN A 203 -6.53 -1.82 0.70
C GLN A 203 -6.87 -2.15 -0.75
N ALA A 204 -6.88 -1.12 -1.60
CA ALA A 204 -6.84 -1.34 -3.02
C ALA A 204 -5.47 -1.95 -3.28
N ALA A 205 -5.43 -3.28 -3.43
CA ALA A 205 -4.58 -3.87 -4.43
C ALA A 205 -4.62 -2.92 -5.64
N LYS A 206 -3.49 -2.59 -6.25
CA LYS A 206 -3.45 -1.79 -7.50
C LYS A 206 -4.38 -2.44 -8.54
N ILE A 207 -5.65 -2.09 -8.52
CA ILE A 207 -6.71 -2.56 -9.41
C ILE A 207 -6.97 -1.34 -10.29
N GLY A 208 -6.36 -1.33 -11.47
CA GLY A 208 -6.42 -0.21 -12.40
C GLY A 208 -5.05 0.33 -12.80
N GLY A 209 -5.00 0.91 -14.01
CA GLY A 209 -3.81 1.43 -14.68
C GLY A 209 -3.88 1.18 -16.19
N MET A 210 -2.84 1.62 -16.92
CA MET A 210 -2.78 1.43 -18.39
C MET A 210 -2.98 -0.02 -18.82
N LYS A 211 -2.53 -1.00 -18.00
CA LYS A 211 -2.71 -2.43 -18.27
C LYS A 211 -4.17 -2.89 -18.15
N ALA A 212 -4.88 -2.43 -17.12
CA ALA A 212 -6.31 -2.74 -16.96
C ALA A 212 -7.15 -2.06 -18.04
N ALA A 213 -6.77 -0.83 -18.43
CA ALA A 213 -7.40 -0.15 -19.57
C ALA A 213 -7.20 -0.94 -20.86
N ALA A 214 -5.97 -1.38 -21.16
CA ALA A 214 -5.70 -2.22 -22.31
C ALA A 214 -6.44 -3.57 -22.29
N GLU A 215 -6.50 -4.23 -21.14
CA GLU A 215 -7.28 -5.47 -20.97
C GLU A 215 -8.77 -5.23 -21.22
N ILE A 216 -9.35 -4.13 -20.73
CA ILE A 216 -10.75 -3.77 -21.02
C ILE A 216 -10.94 -3.50 -22.52
N MET A 217 -10.05 -2.72 -23.13
CA MET A 217 -10.11 -2.37 -24.56
C MET A 217 -10.05 -3.62 -25.45
N ASN A 218 -9.27 -4.63 -25.07
CA ASN A 218 -9.19 -5.93 -25.78
C ASN A 218 -10.51 -6.73 -25.79
N TYR A 219 -11.47 -6.43 -24.89
CA TYR A 219 -12.78 -7.09 -24.83
C TYR A 219 -13.93 -6.23 -25.40
N LEU A 220 -13.65 -5.01 -25.85
CA LEU A 220 -14.66 -4.16 -26.48
C LEU A 220 -14.84 -4.54 -27.95
N ASP A 221 -16.05 -4.32 -28.48
CA ASP A 221 -16.30 -4.44 -29.91
C ASP A 221 -15.47 -3.40 -30.69
N ASN A 222 -14.87 -3.79 -31.82
CA ASN A 222 -13.95 -2.95 -32.61
C ASN A 222 -14.50 -1.55 -32.95
N SER A 223 -15.81 -1.39 -33.08
CA SER A 223 -16.43 -0.09 -33.35
C SER A 223 -16.38 0.86 -32.15
N VAL A 224 -16.51 0.32 -30.93
CA VAL A 224 -16.48 1.06 -29.67
C VAL A 224 -15.04 1.31 -29.25
N GLU A 225 -14.16 0.32 -29.45
CA GLU A 225 -12.71 0.42 -29.23
C GLU A 225 -12.09 1.56 -30.05
N GLY A 226 -12.32 1.59 -31.37
CA GLY A 226 -11.76 2.61 -32.25
C GLY A 226 -12.20 4.03 -31.87
N MET A 227 -13.50 4.23 -31.64
CA MET A 227 -14.02 5.53 -31.18
C MET A 227 -13.41 5.97 -29.84
N LEU A 228 -13.18 5.04 -28.91
CA LEU A 228 -12.56 5.34 -27.62
C LEU A 228 -11.07 5.68 -27.78
N MET A 229 -10.32 4.95 -28.61
CA MET A 229 -8.89 5.27 -28.83
C MET A 229 -8.69 6.61 -29.52
N ASP A 230 -9.55 6.98 -30.46
CA ASP A 230 -9.49 8.29 -31.10
C ASP A 230 -9.73 9.42 -30.08
N GLN A 231 -10.74 9.26 -29.21
CA GLN A 231 -11.01 10.23 -28.14
C GLN A 231 -9.88 10.30 -27.09
N ILE A 232 -9.27 9.16 -26.74
CA ILE A 232 -8.13 9.13 -25.83
C ILE A 232 -6.93 9.85 -26.47
N ARG A 233 -6.67 9.62 -27.76
CA ARG A 233 -5.57 10.25 -28.51
C ARG A 233 -5.75 11.76 -28.67
N GLU A 234 -6.97 12.23 -28.88
CA GLU A 234 -7.28 13.67 -28.91
C GLU A 234 -7.01 14.36 -27.58
N ASN A 235 -7.21 13.66 -26.47
CA ASN A 235 -7.01 14.21 -25.12
C ASN A 235 -5.56 14.06 -24.64
N ASP A 236 -4.92 12.93 -24.92
CA ASP A 236 -3.54 12.60 -24.51
C ASP A 236 -2.93 11.51 -25.42
N GLU A 237 -2.06 11.94 -26.33
CA GLU A 237 -1.37 11.08 -27.31
C GLU A 237 -0.40 10.08 -26.64
N ASP A 238 0.25 10.47 -25.54
CA ASP A 238 1.19 9.59 -24.82
C ASP A 238 0.42 8.45 -24.13
N THR A 239 -0.72 8.78 -23.52
CA THR A 239 -1.61 7.78 -22.90
C THR A 239 -2.20 6.82 -23.94
N ALA A 240 -2.67 7.33 -25.08
CA ALA A 240 -3.17 6.49 -26.17
C ALA A 240 -2.10 5.51 -26.65
N THR A 241 -0.88 6.00 -26.86
CA THR A 241 0.26 5.17 -27.29
C THR A 241 0.55 4.06 -26.27
N GLN A 242 0.59 4.40 -24.98
CA GLN A 242 0.85 3.43 -23.91
C GLN A 242 -0.24 2.36 -23.77
N ILE A 243 -1.51 2.73 -23.94
CA ILE A 243 -2.63 1.78 -23.93
C ILE A 243 -2.56 0.87 -25.16
N GLN A 244 -2.32 1.43 -26.35
CA GLN A 244 -2.20 0.68 -27.60
C GLN A 244 -1.03 -0.32 -27.56
N ASP A 245 0.10 0.05 -26.94
CA ASP A 245 1.23 -0.84 -26.73
C ASP A 245 0.94 -2.00 -25.78
N LEU A 246 0.04 -1.80 -24.82
CA LEU A 246 -0.40 -2.83 -23.88
C LEU A 246 -1.54 -3.70 -24.43
N MET A 247 -2.27 -3.23 -25.45
CA MET A 247 -3.33 -4.00 -26.12
C MET A 247 -2.76 -5.10 -27.03
N PHE A 248 -1.63 -4.86 -27.68
CA PHE A 248 -0.98 -5.85 -28.55
C PHE A 248 -0.07 -6.78 -27.74
N VAL A 249 -0.68 -7.79 -27.13
CA VAL A 249 0.02 -8.81 -26.33
C VAL A 249 0.67 -9.83 -27.27
N PHE A 250 1.81 -10.40 -26.86
CA PHE A 250 2.55 -11.41 -27.62
C PHE A 250 1.68 -12.59 -28.09
N GLU A 251 0.71 -13.00 -27.28
CA GLU A 251 -0.25 -14.07 -27.61
C GLU A 251 -1.12 -13.75 -28.82
N ASN A 252 -1.35 -12.47 -29.14
CA ASN A 252 -2.14 -12.05 -30.32
C ASN A 252 -1.45 -12.44 -31.63
N LEU A 253 -0.16 -12.79 -31.61
CA LEU A 253 0.51 -13.39 -32.77
C LEU A 253 -0.18 -14.68 -33.24
N ALA A 254 -0.91 -15.39 -32.38
CA ALA A 254 -1.62 -16.60 -32.77
C ALA A 254 -2.74 -16.30 -33.80
N GLU A 255 -3.27 -15.08 -33.83
CA GLU A 255 -4.30 -14.66 -34.78
C GLU A 255 -3.77 -14.19 -36.13
N VAL A 256 -2.48 -13.83 -36.19
CA VAL A 256 -1.81 -13.45 -37.44
C VAL A 256 -1.87 -14.61 -38.43
N ASP A 257 -2.06 -14.30 -39.71
CA ASP A 257 -2.12 -15.32 -40.75
C ASP A 257 -0.78 -16.05 -40.91
N ASP A 258 -0.81 -17.26 -41.46
CA ASP A 258 0.38 -18.10 -41.60
C ASP A 258 1.49 -17.40 -42.43
N ARG A 259 1.09 -16.59 -43.41
CA ARG A 259 2.03 -15.79 -44.21
C ARG A 259 2.67 -14.69 -43.37
N GLY A 260 1.91 -13.96 -42.54
CA GLY A 260 2.45 -12.96 -41.63
C GLY A 260 3.44 -13.55 -40.64
N ILE A 261 3.14 -14.73 -40.07
CA ILE A 261 4.06 -15.44 -39.19
C ILE A 261 5.37 -15.80 -39.91
N GLN A 262 5.32 -16.28 -41.15
CA GLN A 262 6.53 -16.61 -41.92
C GLN A 262 7.40 -15.38 -42.19
N VAL A 263 6.80 -14.20 -42.41
CA VAL A 263 7.53 -12.94 -42.59
C VAL A 263 8.20 -12.51 -41.28
N ILE A 264 7.48 -12.58 -40.16
CA ILE A 264 8.04 -12.30 -38.83
C ILE A 264 9.24 -13.22 -38.53
N LEU A 265 9.09 -14.53 -38.77
CA LEU A 265 10.14 -15.52 -38.52
C LEU A 265 11.41 -15.31 -39.34
N ARG A 266 11.32 -14.62 -40.49
CA ARG A 266 12.49 -14.28 -41.31
C ARG A 266 13.33 -13.16 -40.71
N ASP A 267 12.67 -12.23 -40.02
CA ASP A 267 13.27 -11.00 -39.50
C ASP A 267 13.62 -11.10 -38.00
N VAL A 268 13.21 -12.18 -37.33
CA VAL A 268 13.48 -12.45 -35.91
C VAL A 268 14.70 -13.37 -35.75
N PRO A 269 15.72 -12.98 -34.96
CA PRO A 269 16.86 -13.85 -34.64
C PRO A 269 16.44 -15.12 -33.86
N GLN A 270 17.10 -16.25 -34.14
CA GLN A 270 16.77 -17.54 -33.52
C GLN A 270 16.90 -17.52 -31.99
N GLU A 271 17.92 -16.88 -31.43
CA GLU A 271 18.10 -16.76 -29.98
C GLU A 271 16.97 -15.97 -29.31
N LEU A 272 16.44 -14.96 -30.01
CA LEU A 272 15.34 -14.12 -29.52
C LEU A 272 14.03 -14.94 -29.51
N LEU A 273 13.79 -15.68 -30.60
CA LEU A 273 12.65 -16.57 -30.74
C LEU A 273 12.63 -17.66 -29.65
N GLN A 274 13.76 -18.28 -29.37
CA GLN A 274 13.90 -19.29 -28.31
C GLN A 274 13.50 -18.73 -26.93
N LYS A 275 14.02 -17.55 -26.56
CA LYS A 275 13.70 -16.92 -25.27
C LYS A 275 12.22 -16.55 -25.15
N ALA A 276 11.64 -15.98 -26.21
CA ALA A 276 10.23 -15.58 -26.22
C ALA A 276 9.27 -16.78 -26.13
N LEU A 277 9.57 -17.87 -26.84
CA LEU A 277 8.74 -19.08 -26.87
C LEU A 277 8.70 -19.86 -25.56
N LYS A 278 9.68 -19.65 -24.66
CA LYS A 278 9.69 -20.27 -23.34
C LYS A 278 8.52 -19.82 -22.46
N GLY A 279 8.03 -18.60 -22.68
CA GLY A 279 6.86 -18.03 -21.98
C GLY A 279 5.59 -17.93 -22.83
N ALA A 280 5.60 -18.46 -24.06
CA ALA A 280 4.44 -18.48 -24.94
C ALA A 280 3.48 -19.61 -24.58
N ASP A 281 2.19 -19.41 -24.85
CA ASP A 281 1.20 -20.47 -24.74
C ASP A 281 1.42 -21.58 -25.80
N ASP A 282 0.78 -22.74 -25.59
CA ASP A 282 0.97 -23.89 -26.49
C ASP A 282 0.38 -23.62 -27.89
N MET A 283 -0.66 -22.78 -27.99
CA MET A 283 -1.32 -22.45 -29.25
C MET A 283 -0.41 -21.63 -30.17
N LEU A 284 0.20 -20.58 -29.65
CA LEU A 284 1.17 -19.74 -30.34
C LEU A 284 2.44 -20.53 -30.65
N ARG A 285 2.91 -21.38 -29.73
CA ARG A 285 4.07 -22.24 -29.97
C ARG A 285 3.82 -23.19 -31.16
N GLU A 286 2.68 -23.88 -31.18
CA GLU A 286 2.31 -24.75 -32.30
C GLU A 286 2.17 -23.98 -33.61
N LYS A 287 1.55 -22.79 -33.58
CA LYS A 287 1.41 -21.91 -34.75
C LYS A 287 2.77 -21.52 -35.33
N ILE A 288 3.72 -21.15 -34.48
CA ILE A 288 5.09 -20.79 -34.89
C ILE A 288 5.78 -22.01 -35.50
N LEU A 289 5.76 -23.15 -34.83
CA LEU A 289 6.41 -24.38 -35.31
C LEU A 289 5.84 -24.86 -36.65
N ARG A 290 4.53 -24.75 -36.86
CA ARG A 290 3.86 -25.13 -38.12
C ARG A 290 4.29 -24.26 -39.29
N ASN A 291 4.67 -23.02 -39.03
CA ASN A 291 5.12 -22.06 -40.04
C ASN A 291 6.63 -22.12 -40.30
N MET A 292 7.35 -23.06 -39.67
CA MET A 292 8.75 -23.32 -39.91
C MET A 292 8.95 -24.55 -40.79
N SER A 293 10.16 -24.69 -41.37
CA SER A 293 10.54 -25.96 -41.98
C SER A 293 10.64 -27.05 -40.91
N LYS A 294 10.32 -28.30 -41.26
CA LYS A 294 10.34 -29.44 -40.32
C LYS A 294 11.65 -29.54 -39.52
N ARG A 295 12.79 -29.37 -40.20
CA ARG A 295 14.13 -29.38 -39.57
C ARG A 295 14.32 -28.22 -38.58
N ALA A 296 13.83 -27.01 -38.91
CA ALA A 296 13.98 -25.85 -38.05
C ALA A 296 13.05 -25.93 -36.83
N ALA A 297 11.85 -26.49 -37.00
CA ALA A 297 10.93 -26.76 -35.89
C ALA A 297 11.51 -27.81 -34.92
N GLU A 298 12.07 -28.90 -35.43
CA GLU A 298 12.75 -29.93 -34.61
C GLU A 298 13.94 -29.33 -33.83
N MET A 299 14.81 -28.56 -34.50
CA MET A 299 15.93 -27.89 -33.82
C MET A 299 15.47 -26.91 -32.73
N LEU A 300 14.42 -26.13 -33.00
CA LEU A 300 13.88 -25.19 -32.03
C LEU A 300 13.25 -25.89 -30.82
N GLN A 301 12.60 -27.04 -31.02
CA GLN A 301 12.09 -27.86 -29.93
C GLN A 301 13.23 -28.41 -29.06
N ASP A 302 14.26 -28.99 -29.67
CA ASP A 302 15.44 -29.48 -28.96
C ASP A 302 16.14 -28.35 -28.17
N ASP A 303 16.26 -27.16 -28.76
CA ASP A 303 16.82 -25.97 -28.11
C ASP A 303 15.97 -25.54 -26.90
N LEU A 304 14.64 -25.55 -27.01
CA LEU A 304 13.72 -25.18 -25.93
C LEU A 304 13.75 -26.18 -24.77
N GLU A 305 13.93 -27.47 -25.06
CA GLU A 305 14.11 -28.53 -24.05
C GLU A 305 15.47 -28.44 -23.35
N ALA A 306 16.54 -28.15 -24.10
CA ALA A 306 17.88 -27.95 -23.56
C ALA A 306 18.01 -26.62 -22.78
N MET A 307 17.12 -25.66 -23.03
CA MET A 307 17.12 -24.36 -22.36
C MET A 307 16.69 -24.50 -20.89
N GLY A 308 17.64 -24.21 -20.00
CA GLY A 308 17.44 -24.15 -18.55
C GLY A 308 16.51 -23.01 -18.09
N PRO A 309 16.34 -22.82 -16.77
CA PRO A 309 15.51 -21.75 -16.24
C PRO A 309 16.07 -20.38 -16.62
N ILE A 310 15.24 -19.54 -17.23
CA ILE A 310 15.55 -18.16 -17.59
C ILE A 310 14.68 -17.18 -16.79
N ARG A 311 15.12 -15.94 -16.65
CA ARG A 311 14.36 -14.92 -15.90
C ARG A 311 13.15 -14.48 -16.70
N VAL A 312 12.01 -14.29 -16.04
CA VAL A 312 10.77 -13.77 -16.64
C VAL A 312 11.03 -12.44 -17.38
N ALA A 313 11.85 -11.56 -16.81
CA ALA A 313 12.22 -10.28 -17.44
C ALA A 313 12.95 -10.45 -18.80
N ASP A 314 13.76 -11.51 -18.96
CA ASP A 314 14.46 -11.78 -20.22
C ASP A 314 13.49 -12.32 -21.29
N VAL A 315 12.45 -13.05 -20.86
CA VAL A 315 11.36 -13.53 -21.73
C VAL A 315 10.52 -12.34 -22.20
N GLU A 316 10.08 -11.48 -21.29
CA GLU A 316 9.28 -10.29 -21.61
C GLU A 316 10.03 -9.33 -22.55
N MET A 317 11.34 -9.16 -22.34
CA MET A 317 12.18 -8.37 -23.23
C MET A 317 12.23 -8.97 -24.64
N ALA A 318 12.42 -10.29 -24.74
CA ALA A 318 12.43 -10.98 -26.02
C ALA A 318 11.08 -10.91 -26.75
N GLN A 319 9.98 -11.09 -26.02
CA GLN A 319 8.63 -10.92 -26.56
C GLN A 319 8.40 -9.50 -27.08
N LYS A 320 8.81 -8.48 -26.32
CA LYS A 320 8.70 -7.07 -26.73
C LYS A 320 9.49 -6.75 -28.00
N GLU A 321 10.70 -7.29 -28.14
CA GLU A 321 11.49 -7.10 -29.36
C GLU A 321 10.82 -7.74 -30.59
N ILE A 322 10.25 -8.95 -30.44
CA ILE A 322 9.50 -9.61 -31.52
C ILE A 322 8.24 -8.80 -31.89
N LEU A 323 7.50 -8.28 -30.89
CA LEU A 323 6.35 -7.41 -31.12
C LEU A 323 6.75 -6.13 -31.87
N SER A 324 7.92 -5.55 -31.57
CA SER A 324 8.46 -4.40 -32.29
C SER A 324 8.76 -4.72 -33.76
N VAL A 325 9.29 -5.92 -34.05
CA VAL A 325 9.51 -6.38 -35.42
C VAL A 325 8.18 -6.57 -36.15
N ALA A 326 7.19 -7.20 -35.51
CA ALA A 326 5.87 -7.40 -36.07
C ALA A 326 5.18 -6.05 -36.39
N ARG A 327 5.24 -5.07 -35.46
CA ARG A 327 4.68 -3.73 -35.69
C ARG A 327 5.35 -3.03 -36.88
N ARG A 328 6.68 -3.06 -36.95
CA ARG A 328 7.42 -2.47 -38.09
C ARG A 328 7.02 -3.10 -39.44
N LEU A 329 6.81 -4.41 -39.47
CA LEU A 329 6.34 -5.13 -40.66
C LEU A 329 4.88 -4.78 -41.01
N ALA A 330 4.05 -4.53 -40.01
CA ALA A 330 2.66 -4.11 -40.20
C ALA A 330 2.57 -2.68 -40.75
N ASP A 331 3.37 -1.76 -40.20
CA ASP A 331 3.47 -0.38 -40.66
C ASP A 331 4.01 -0.29 -42.11
N ALA A 332 4.84 -1.26 -42.51
CA ALA A 332 5.30 -1.42 -43.89
C ALA A 332 4.28 -2.09 -44.82
N GLY A 333 3.14 -2.56 -44.30
CA GLY A 333 2.11 -3.28 -45.04
C GLY A 333 2.49 -4.71 -45.44
N GLU A 334 3.56 -5.27 -44.86
CA GLU A 334 4.03 -6.64 -45.17
C GLU A 334 3.22 -7.72 -44.43
N ILE A 335 2.64 -7.38 -43.28
CA ILE A 335 1.76 -8.25 -42.48
C ILE A 335 0.50 -7.51 -42.06
N MET A 336 -0.60 -8.24 -41.87
CA MET A 336 -1.80 -7.69 -41.24
C MET A 336 -1.89 -8.20 -39.80
N LEU A 337 -1.89 -7.27 -38.85
CA LEU A 337 -2.13 -7.55 -37.44
C LEU A 337 -3.62 -7.35 -37.16
N THR A 338 -4.31 -8.37 -36.66
CA THR A 338 -5.76 -8.33 -36.36
C THR A 338 -6.14 -7.40 -35.21
N GLY A 339 -5.18 -6.72 -34.57
CA GLY A 339 -5.41 -5.68 -33.55
C GLY A 339 -5.08 -4.26 -34.00
N ASN A 340 -4.78 -4.02 -35.28
CA ASN A 340 -4.71 -2.65 -35.79
C ASN A 340 -6.14 -2.22 -36.15
N GLY A 341 -6.81 -1.54 -35.22
CA GLY A 341 -8.08 -0.82 -35.43
C GLY A 341 -7.95 0.35 -36.44
N GLY A 342 -7.25 0.14 -37.54
CA GLY A 342 -7.18 1.02 -38.70
C GLY A 342 -7.97 0.38 -39.84
N ALA A 343 -9.30 0.44 -39.74
CA ALA A 343 -10.13 0.39 -40.93
C ALA A 343 -9.91 1.71 -41.68
N ASP A 344 -8.95 1.73 -42.61
CA ASP A 344 -9.05 2.34 -43.93
C ASP A 344 -7.65 2.58 -44.51
N GLU A 345 -7.28 1.77 -45.50
CA GLU A 345 -7.03 2.25 -46.87
C GLU A 345 -6.63 1.06 -47.75
N PHE A 346 -7.62 0.38 -48.34
CA PHE A 346 -7.44 -0.22 -49.67
C PHE A 346 -8.74 -0.07 -50.47
N LEU A 347 -8.61 0.62 -51.63
CA LEU A 347 -9.53 0.56 -52.76
C LEU A 347 -9.32 -0.73 -53.56
#